data_AF-A0A7I7Q648-F1
#
_entry.id   AF-A0A7I7Q648-F1
#
_cell.length_a   1.000
_cell.length_b   1.000
_cell.length_c   1.000
_cell.angle_alpha   90.00
_cell.angle_beta   90.00
_cell.angle_gamma   90.00
#
_symmetry.space_group_name_H-M   'P 1'
#
loop_
_entity.id
_entity.type
_entity.pdbx_description
1 polymer ?
#
loop_
_entity_poly.entity_id
_entity_poly.type
_entity_poly.pdbx_seq_one_letter_code
_entity_poly.pdbx_strand_id
1 'polypeptide(L)'
;MSGDYDFQFLIEELAVGAQFNLPYVHVVVNNSYLGLIRQAQLNFDMNYFVSLAFDNINAQESGDHDLPKGYGVDHRRVAEGLGCKAIQVSDPALIAPALTRAQQLTREHKVPVVVEIFLERITNIAMGTDIDKVVEHNELATTIDDSPTAALLFD
;
A
#
# COMPACT_ATOMS: atom_id res chain seq x y z
N MET A 1 -7.22 1.50 -4.77
CA MET A 1 -5.99 1.71 -3.98
C MET A 1 -6.41 2.01 -2.56
N SER A 2 -5.69 1.49 -1.58
CA SER A 2 -5.97 1.69 -0.16
C SER A 2 -4.66 1.77 0.65
N GLY A 3 -4.74 2.33 1.85
CA GLY A 3 -3.77 2.02 2.90
C GLY A 3 -3.99 0.60 3.45
N ASP A 4 -3.05 0.11 4.25
CA ASP A 4 -3.14 -1.17 4.95
C ASP A 4 -4.34 -1.24 5.91
N TYR A 5 -4.61 -0.18 6.68
CA TYR A 5 -5.74 -0.19 7.62
C TYR A 5 -7.09 -0.20 6.90
N ASP A 6 -7.27 0.69 5.91
CA ASP A 6 -8.50 0.73 5.08
C ASP A 6 -8.74 -0.64 4.42
N PHE A 7 -7.68 -1.26 3.91
CA PHE A 7 -7.76 -2.58 3.30
C PHE A 7 -8.27 -3.66 4.27
N GLN A 8 -7.86 -3.60 5.53
CA GLN A 8 -8.22 -4.58 6.56
C GLN A 8 -9.68 -4.49 7.03
N PHE A 9 -10.38 -3.36 6.81
CA PHE A 9 -11.73 -3.14 7.37
C PHE A 9 -12.77 -4.12 6.84
N LEU A 10 -12.73 -4.40 5.54
CA LEU A 10 -13.67 -5.26 4.82
C LEU A 10 -12.91 -6.18 3.85
N ILE A 11 -11.75 -6.68 4.30
CA ILE A 11 -10.83 -7.48 3.47
C ILE A 11 -11.49 -8.77 2.97
N GLU A 12 -12.45 -9.30 3.72
CA GLU A 12 -13.22 -10.52 3.39
C GLU A 12 -14.01 -10.40 2.09
N GLU A 13 -14.38 -9.18 1.67
CA GLU A 13 -15.12 -8.94 0.43
C GLU A 13 -14.31 -9.28 -0.84
N LEU A 14 -12.98 -9.49 -0.70
CA LEU A 14 -12.17 -10.12 -1.74
C LEU A 14 -12.72 -11.49 -2.15
N ALA A 15 -13.26 -12.27 -1.21
CA ALA A 15 -13.84 -13.58 -1.49
C ALA A 15 -15.10 -13.48 -2.37
N VAL A 16 -15.86 -12.40 -2.26
CA VAL A 16 -16.99 -12.11 -3.16
C VAL A 16 -16.46 -11.89 -4.59
N GLY A 17 -15.40 -11.10 -4.73
CA GLY A 17 -14.74 -10.90 -6.02
C GLY A 17 -14.22 -12.21 -6.64
N ALA A 18 -13.65 -13.10 -5.82
CA ALA A 18 -13.22 -14.42 -6.25
C ALA A 18 -14.40 -15.33 -6.64
N GLN A 19 -15.47 -15.35 -5.84
CA GLN A 19 -16.66 -16.18 -6.08
C GLN A 19 -17.37 -15.84 -7.40
N PHE A 20 -17.50 -14.55 -7.70
CA PHE A 20 -18.27 -14.07 -8.85
C PHE A 20 -17.41 -13.76 -10.08
N ASN A 21 -16.13 -14.11 -10.06
CA ASN A 21 -15.17 -13.86 -11.12
C ASN A 21 -15.11 -12.38 -11.51
N LEU A 22 -14.90 -11.50 -10.52
CA LEU A 22 -14.83 -10.03 -10.70
C LEU A 22 -13.36 -9.57 -10.66
N PRO A 23 -12.63 -9.59 -11.79
CA PRO A 23 -11.23 -9.24 -11.80
C PRO A 23 -10.99 -7.73 -11.69
N TYR A 24 -10.09 -7.35 -10.79
CA TYR A 24 -9.49 -6.02 -10.74
C TYR A 24 -8.12 -6.09 -10.04
N VAL A 25 -7.30 -5.05 -10.23
CA VAL A 25 -6.03 -4.90 -9.51
C VAL A 25 -6.25 -3.95 -8.33
N HIS A 26 -5.96 -4.39 -7.11
CA HIS A 26 -6.02 -3.56 -5.90
C HIS A 26 -4.61 -3.26 -5.40
N VAL A 27 -4.19 -2.00 -5.46
CA VAL A 27 -2.90 -1.57 -4.90
C VAL A 27 -3.08 -1.24 -3.41
N VAL A 28 -2.31 -1.91 -2.55
CA VAL A 28 -2.21 -1.61 -1.12
C VAL A 28 -0.86 -0.95 -0.87
N VAL A 29 -0.87 0.24 -0.28
CA VAL A 29 0.35 0.90 0.18
C VAL A 29 0.49 0.70 1.68
N ASN A 30 1.42 -0.16 2.09
CA ASN A 30 1.54 -0.64 3.47
C ASN A 30 2.73 0.01 4.18
N ASN A 31 2.43 0.87 5.16
CA ASN A 31 3.41 1.46 6.06
C ASN A 31 3.27 0.96 7.52
N SER A 32 2.36 0.03 7.78
CA SER A 32 2.05 -0.50 9.12
C SER A 32 1.54 0.57 10.09
N TYR A 33 0.78 1.56 9.60
CA TYR A 33 0.38 2.75 10.35
C TYR A 33 -0.97 3.32 9.93
N LEU A 34 -1.67 3.92 10.90
CA LEU A 34 -2.71 4.92 10.67
C LEU A 34 -2.05 6.25 10.24
N GLY A 35 -1.48 6.29 9.03
CA GLY A 35 -0.59 7.38 8.58
C GLY A 35 -1.16 8.78 8.75
N LEU A 36 -2.42 8.99 8.33
CA LEU A 36 -3.12 10.27 8.46
C LEU A 36 -3.33 10.67 9.93
N ILE A 37 -3.76 9.72 10.77
CA ILE A 37 -4.02 9.98 12.20
C ILE A 37 -2.71 10.25 12.94
N ARG A 38 -1.64 9.51 12.61
CA ARG A 38 -0.29 9.76 13.12
C ARG A 38 0.18 11.18 12.78
N GLN A 39 -0.03 11.64 11.54
CA GLN A 39 0.35 13.01 11.17
C GLN A 39 -0.50 14.07 11.92
N ALA A 40 -1.80 13.83 12.10
CA ALA A 40 -2.66 14.73 12.87
C ALA A 40 -2.27 14.82 14.36
N GLN A 41 -1.71 13.74 14.94
CA GLN A 41 -1.25 13.69 16.32
C GLN A 41 0.02 14.52 16.58
N LEU A 42 0.74 14.96 15.54
CA LEU A 42 1.92 15.82 15.70
C LEU A 42 1.58 17.14 16.40
N ASN A 43 0.37 17.67 16.20
CA ASN A 43 -0.12 18.89 16.87
C ASN A 43 -0.29 18.75 18.39
N PHE A 44 -0.20 17.51 18.89
CA PHE A 44 -0.35 17.18 20.30
C PHE A 44 0.92 16.55 20.87
N ASP A 45 2.04 16.56 20.14
CA ASP A 45 3.28 15.87 20.49
C ASP A 45 3.08 14.37 20.78
N MET A 46 2.21 13.72 20.00
CA MET A 46 1.80 12.33 20.20
C MET A 46 2.16 11.42 19.02
N ASN A 47 2.43 10.15 19.35
CA ASN A 47 2.44 9.01 18.43
C ASN A 47 1.89 7.79 19.18
N TYR A 48 0.57 7.72 19.30
CA TYR A 48 -0.12 6.86 20.26
C TYR A 48 -1.32 6.14 19.64
N PHE A 49 -1.36 4.82 19.77
CA PHE A 49 -2.39 3.93 19.20
C PHE A 49 -2.62 4.08 17.69
N VAL A 50 -1.54 4.35 16.94
CA VAL A 50 -1.58 4.51 15.48
C VAL A 50 -0.68 3.52 14.72
N SER A 51 0.08 2.67 15.43
CA SER A 51 0.90 1.61 14.84
C SER A 51 0.07 0.34 14.66
N LEU A 52 0.22 -0.33 13.51
CA LEU A 52 -0.38 -1.64 13.21
C LEU A 52 0.66 -2.78 13.25
N ALA A 53 1.91 -2.43 13.52
CA ALA A 53 3.04 -3.33 13.53
C ALA A 53 2.99 -4.38 14.65
N PHE A 54 3.29 -5.61 14.29
CA PHE A 54 3.66 -6.69 15.20
C PHE A 54 4.53 -7.72 14.47
N ASP A 55 5.28 -8.51 15.22
CA ASP A 55 6.04 -9.63 14.66
C ASP A 55 5.11 -10.81 14.41
N ASN A 56 4.67 -10.94 13.17
CA ASN A 56 3.84 -12.06 12.75
C ASN A 56 4.65 -13.36 12.81
N ILE A 57 4.32 -14.21 13.78
CA ILE A 57 4.98 -15.48 14.04
C ILE A 57 4.95 -16.43 12.84
N ASN A 58 3.98 -16.28 11.94
CA ASN A 58 3.80 -17.16 10.78
C ASN A 58 4.50 -16.63 9.51
N ALA A 59 4.90 -15.35 9.50
CA ALA A 59 5.47 -14.72 8.31
C ALA A 59 6.89 -15.22 8.00
N GLN A 60 7.62 -15.72 9.01
CA GLN A 60 9.03 -16.15 8.87
C GLN A 60 9.19 -17.62 8.47
N GLU A 61 8.11 -18.43 8.50
CA GLU A 61 8.19 -19.86 8.20
C GLU A 61 8.35 -20.16 6.70
N SER A 62 8.06 -19.18 5.81
CA SER A 62 8.08 -19.41 4.36
C SER A 62 9.46 -19.43 3.72
N GLY A 63 10.53 -19.04 4.43
CA GLY A 63 11.86 -18.85 3.81
C GLY A 63 11.90 -17.75 2.74
N ASP A 64 10.79 -17.05 2.50
CA ASP A 64 10.67 -15.91 1.60
C ASP A 64 11.33 -14.71 2.28
N HIS A 65 12.51 -14.33 1.79
CA HIS A 65 13.32 -13.23 2.32
C HIS A 65 12.74 -11.83 2.03
N ASP A 66 11.60 -11.76 1.35
CA ASP A 66 11.08 -10.52 0.75
C ASP A 66 10.05 -9.78 1.63
N LEU A 67 9.57 -10.41 2.71
CA LEU A 67 8.65 -9.78 3.66
C LEU A 67 9.41 -8.94 4.71
N PRO A 68 9.16 -7.62 4.80
CA PRO A 68 9.75 -6.81 5.85
C PRO A 68 9.25 -7.25 7.23
N LYS A 69 10.16 -7.65 8.12
CA LYS A 69 9.81 -8.06 9.49
C LYS A 69 9.09 -6.93 10.24
N GLY A 70 8.12 -7.32 11.06
CA GLY A 70 7.41 -6.41 11.96
C GLY A 70 6.36 -5.51 11.29
N TYR A 71 5.95 -5.75 10.05
CA TYR A 71 4.85 -5.00 9.40
C TYR A 71 3.45 -5.51 9.78
N GLY A 72 3.37 -6.59 10.56
CA GLY A 72 2.11 -7.14 11.06
C GLY A 72 1.48 -8.13 10.08
N VAL A 73 0.29 -7.80 9.58
CA VAL A 73 -0.54 -8.71 8.77
C VAL A 73 0.18 -9.07 7.46
N ASP A 74 0.12 -10.36 7.10
CA ASP A 74 0.56 -10.84 5.79
C ASP A 74 -0.62 -10.81 4.82
N HIS A 75 -0.76 -9.70 4.07
CA HIS A 75 -1.88 -9.53 3.15
C HIS A 75 -1.85 -10.51 1.98
N ARG A 76 -0.69 -11.03 1.57
CA ARG A 76 -0.60 -12.06 0.54
C ARG A 76 -1.28 -13.35 1.01
N ARG A 77 -0.90 -13.86 2.20
CA ARG A 77 -1.52 -15.06 2.76
C ARG A 77 -3.02 -14.89 2.97
N VAL A 78 -3.46 -13.71 3.44
CA VAL A 78 -4.89 -13.42 3.62
C VAL A 78 -5.62 -13.42 2.27
N ALA A 79 -5.13 -12.70 1.27
CA ALA A 79 -5.75 -12.62 -0.05
C ALA A 79 -5.80 -13.99 -0.75
N GLU A 80 -4.72 -14.78 -0.69
CA GLU A 80 -4.69 -16.15 -1.22
C GLU A 80 -5.68 -17.06 -0.49
N GLY A 81 -5.82 -16.94 0.83
CA GLY A 81 -6.83 -17.65 1.62
C GLY A 81 -8.27 -17.29 1.24
N LEU A 82 -8.50 -16.06 0.77
CA LEU A 82 -9.80 -15.58 0.26
C LEU A 82 -10.02 -15.91 -1.24
N GLY A 83 -9.15 -16.72 -1.85
CA GLY A 83 -9.30 -17.17 -3.24
C GLY A 83 -8.79 -16.18 -4.30
N CYS A 84 -8.05 -15.15 -3.89
CA CYS A 84 -7.45 -14.16 -4.78
C CYS A 84 -5.99 -14.48 -5.12
N LYS A 85 -5.34 -13.59 -5.89
CA LYS A 85 -3.88 -13.59 -6.04
C LYS A 85 -3.30 -12.35 -5.37
N ALA A 86 -2.02 -12.43 -4.99
CA ALA A 86 -1.30 -11.29 -4.45
C ALA A 86 0.16 -11.27 -4.93
N ILE A 87 0.71 -10.06 -5.05
CA ILE A 87 2.11 -9.79 -5.35
C ILE A 87 2.60 -8.79 -4.30
N GLN A 88 3.78 -9.04 -3.74
CA GLN A 88 4.43 -8.17 -2.76
C GLN A 88 5.63 -7.48 -3.39
N VAL A 89 5.81 -6.20 -3.08
CA VAL A 89 6.83 -5.33 -3.67
C VAL A 89 7.51 -4.53 -2.57
N SER A 90 8.82 -4.72 -2.41
CA SER A 90 9.67 -3.95 -1.48
C SER A 90 10.69 -3.06 -2.20
N ASP A 91 10.98 -3.35 -3.48
CA ASP A 91 11.85 -2.54 -4.33
C ASP A 91 10.99 -1.68 -5.29
N PRO A 92 11.14 -0.34 -5.28
CA PRO A 92 10.45 0.55 -6.21
C PRO A 92 10.61 0.16 -7.69
N ALA A 93 11.76 -0.39 -8.09
CA ALA A 93 12.02 -0.82 -9.46
C ALA A 93 11.09 -1.97 -9.91
N LEU A 94 10.51 -2.70 -8.95
CA LEU A 94 9.61 -3.83 -9.20
C LEU A 94 8.13 -3.43 -9.26
N ILE A 95 7.77 -2.17 -9.01
CA ILE A 95 6.36 -1.72 -9.04
C ILE A 95 5.76 -1.88 -10.45
N ALA A 96 6.42 -1.37 -11.48
CA ALA A 96 5.94 -1.47 -12.86
C ALA A 96 5.78 -2.93 -13.37
N PRO A 97 6.78 -3.82 -13.20
CA PRO A 97 6.61 -5.22 -13.60
C PRO A 97 5.56 -5.94 -12.75
N ALA A 98 5.42 -5.64 -11.45
CA ALA A 98 4.38 -6.21 -10.59
C ALA A 98 2.98 -5.83 -11.07
N LEU A 99 2.74 -4.56 -11.41
CA LEU A 99 1.45 -4.10 -11.94
C LEU A 99 1.12 -4.78 -13.29
N THR A 100 2.12 -4.94 -14.16
CA THR A 100 1.97 -5.66 -15.44
C THR A 100 1.59 -7.13 -15.19
N ARG A 101 2.27 -7.79 -14.24
CA ARG A 101 1.97 -9.17 -13.86
C ARG A 101 0.58 -9.30 -13.24
N ALA A 102 0.17 -8.35 -12.40
CA ALA A 102 -1.15 -8.34 -11.79
C ALA A 102 -2.27 -8.28 -12.85
N GLN A 103 -2.10 -7.43 -13.87
CA GLN A 103 -3.03 -7.38 -14.99
C GLN A 103 -3.12 -8.71 -15.76
N GLN A 104 -2.00 -9.42 -15.94
CA GLN A 104 -2.04 -10.76 -16.55
C GLN A 104 -2.81 -11.76 -15.68
N LEU A 105 -2.53 -11.79 -14.37
CA LEU A 105 -3.21 -12.67 -13.42
C LEU A 105 -4.72 -12.41 -13.35
N THR A 106 -5.16 -11.14 -13.40
CA THR A 106 -6.59 -10.80 -13.46
C THR A 106 -7.27 -11.39 -14.71
N ARG A 107 -6.59 -11.39 -15.86
CA ARG A 107 -7.12 -11.95 -17.11
C ARG A 107 -7.12 -13.48 -17.11
N GLU A 108 -6.08 -14.09 -16.55
CA GLU A 108 -5.89 -15.54 -16.47
C GLU A 108 -6.87 -16.18 -15.49
N HIS A 109 -6.95 -15.66 -14.27
CA HIS A 109 -7.71 -16.30 -13.18
C HIS A 109 -9.08 -15.68 -12.94
N LYS A 110 -9.36 -14.49 -13.48
CA LYS A 110 -10.63 -13.76 -13.31
C LYS A 110 -11.00 -13.47 -11.85
N VAL A 111 -10.01 -13.35 -10.97
CA VAL A 111 -10.16 -12.98 -9.56
C VAL A 111 -9.47 -11.64 -9.28
N PRO A 112 -9.80 -10.97 -8.15
CA PRO A 112 -9.01 -9.83 -7.68
C PRO A 112 -7.53 -10.19 -7.51
N VAL A 113 -6.66 -9.24 -7.85
CA VAL A 113 -5.21 -9.36 -7.64
C VAL A 113 -4.73 -8.19 -6.79
N VAL A 114 -4.20 -8.51 -5.62
CA VAL A 114 -3.63 -7.53 -4.69
C VAL A 114 -2.16 -7.27 -5.05
N VAL A 115 -1.77 -6.00 -5.16
CA VAL A 115 -0.37 -5.59 -5.27
C VAL A 115 -0.04 -4.80 -4.02
N GLU A 116 0.66 -5.42 -3.08
CA GLU A 116 1.08 -4.81 -1.84
C GLU A 116 2.48 -4.20 -2.02
N ILE A 117 2.58 -2.90 -1.78
CA ILE A 117 3.82 -2.13 -1.84
C ILE A 117 4.19 -1.76 -0.40
N PHE A 118 5.34 -2.26 0.06
CA PHE A 118 5.88 -1.88 1.35
C PHE A 118 6.53 -0.51 1.26
N LEU A 119 6.05 0.40 2.10
CA LEU A 119 6.53 1.78 2.19
C LEU A 119 7.53 1.93 3.34
N GLU A 120 8.21 3.07 3.40
CA GLU A 120 8.75 3.53 4.67
C GLU A 120 7.63 3.76 5.69
N ARG A 121 7.93 3.60 6.98
CA ARG A 121 6.90 3.65 8.03
C ARG A 121 6.30 5.03 8.24
N ILE A 122 7.10 6.07 8.02
CA ILE A 122 6.73 7.45 8.37
C ILE A 122 7.08 8.35 7.20
N THR A 123 6.04 8.86 6.55
CA THR A 123 6.11 9.96 5.59
C THR A 123 5.04 10.99 6.00
N ASN A 124 5.38 12.27 5.96
CA ASN A 124 4.40 13.35 6.15
C ASN A 124 3.96 13.85 4.78
N ILE A 125 2.65 13.85 4.50
CA ILE A 125 2.11 14.36 3.23
C ILE A 125 1.80 15.85 3.38
N ALA A 126 1.96 16.62 2.30
CA ALA A 126 1.64 18.04 2.30
C ALA A 126 0.17 18.27 2.68
N MET A 127 -0.05 19.15 3.67
CA MET A 127 -1.39 19.48 4.16
C MET A 127 -1.40 20.86 4.84
N GLY A 128 -2.57 21.46 4.98
CA GLY A 128 -2.74 22.78 5.57
C GLY A 128 -4.16 23.01 6.08
N THR A 129 -4.35 24.07 6.86
CA THR A 129 -5.68 24.46 7.36
C THR A 129 -6.46 25.32 6.38
N ASP A 130 -5.77 25.98 5.45
CA ASP A 130 -6.30 26.84 4.39
C ASP A 130 -5.43 26.70 3.14
N ILE A 131 -5.93 27.20 2.00
CA ILE A 131 -5.24 27.17 0.70
C ILE A 131 -3.85 27.84 0.75
N ASP A 132 -3.71 28.94 1.51
CA ASP A 132 -2.45 29.70 1.65
C ASP A 132 -1.56 29.22 2.81
N LYS A 133 -1.93 28.12 3.49
CA LYS A 133 -1.25 27.58 4.66
C LYS A 133 -0.88 26.09 4.51
N VAL A 134 -0.70 25.62 3.28
CA VAL A 134 -0.17 24.28 3.03
C VAL A 134 1.30 24.23 3.44
N VAL A 135 1.65 23.23 4.24
CA VAL A 135 3.02 22.95 4.65
C VAL A 135 3.57 21.80 3.81
N GLU A 136 4.67 22.07 3.12
CA GLU A 136 5.43 21.07 2.36
C GLU A 136 6.47 20.43 3.29
N HIS A 137 6.35 19.11 3.50
CA HIS A 137 7.24 18.36 4.39
C HIS A 137 8.38 17.63 3.67
N ASN A 138 8.22 17.39 2.36
CA ASN A 138 9.19 16.69 1.52
C ASN A 138 9.79 17.66 0.50
N GLU A 139 10.81 17.21 -0.23
CA GLU A 139 11.42 18.00 -1.30
C GLU A 139 10.40 18.35 -2.38
N LEU A 140 10.39 19.63 -2.76
CA LEU A 140 9.55 20.10 -3.85
C LEU A 140 10.17 19.70 -5.19
N ALA A 141 9.32 19.36 -6.15
CA ALA A 141 9.76 19.22 -7.54
C ALA A 141 10.25 20.57 -8.07
N THR A 142 11.49 20.62 -8.52
CA THR A 142 12.14 21.82 -9.09
C THR A 142 12.45 21.65 -10.58
N THR A 143 12.47 20.41 -11.05
CA THR A 143 12.74 20.02 -12.42
C THR A 143 11.66 19.08 -12.95
N ILE A 144 11.60 18.89 -14.26
CA ILE A 144 10.71 17.92 -14.90
C ILE A 144 11.03 16.49 -14.45
N ASP A 145 12.31 16.20 -14.20
CA ASP A 145 12.77 14.87 -13.78
C ASP A 145 12.29 14.49 -12.37
N ASP A 146 11.99 15.48 -11.52
CA ASP A 146 11.42 15.27 -10.18
C ASP A 146 9.95 14.81 -10.24
N SER A 147 9.22 15.18 -11.31
CA SER A 147 7.80 14.83 -11.50
C SER A 147 7.47 14.54 -12.98
N PRO A 148 8.06 13.46 -13.54
CA PRO A 148 8.01 13.21 -14.98
C PRO A 148 6.59 12.91 -15.48
N THR A 149 5.73 12.32 -14.64
CA THR A 149 4.33 12.04 -15.00
C THR A 149 3.44 13.27 -15.01
N ALA A 150 3.78 14.32 -14.25
CA ALA A 150 3.08 15.59 -14.31
C ALA A 150 3.48 16.37 -15.58
N ALA A 151 4.76 16.34 -15.96
CA ALA A 151 5.24 16.97 -17.18
C ALA A 151 4.57 16.38 -18.44
N LEU A 152 4.39 15.06 -18.48
CA LEU A 152 3.68 14.36 -19.56
C LEU A 152 2.21 14.80 -19.77
N LEU A 153 1.60 15.53 -18.82
CA LEU A 153 0.24 16.06 -18.97
C LEU A 153 0.20 17.40 -19.72
N PHE A 154 1.35 18.04 -19.93
CA PHE A 154 1.46 19.36 -20.57
C PHE A 154 2.07 19.29 -21.98
N ASP A 155 2.50 18.11 -22.42
CA ASP A 155 2.90 17.79 -23.81
C ASP A 155 1.72 17.25 -24.63
#